data_AF-A0A2P4XFU5-F1
#
_entry.id   AF-A0A2P4XFU5-F1
#
_cell.length_a   1.000
_cell.length_b   1.000
_cell.length_c   1.000
_cell.angle_alpha   90.00
_cell.angle_beta   90.00
_cell.angle_gamma   90.00
#
_symmetry.space_group_name_H-M   'P 1'
#
loop_
_entity.id
_entity.type
_entity.pdbx_description
1 polymer ?
#
loop_
_entity_poly.entity_id
_entity_poly.type
_entity_poly.pdbx_seq_one_letter_code
_entity_poly.pdbx_strand_id
1 'polypeptide(L)'
;MEALAATKGHRKAKSGAKVNKQKRKAFEKQKKEQPSLAEQRKNPKAFGVAKAGRARKTIQRNLDRAHRKEYVPQLNRAEELPPPISVVVMGPPGSGKSTVIRSLVKRYTRHNLVEVKGPVTVVSGKDRRITFFECPNDLNAMIDLAKIADLVLLLVDASFGFEMETFEFLNILQVVGFPKVMGILTHLDSFKKNKSLRKTKKRLKARFWTEIYQGAKLFYFSGISANKYPKGEIHNLSLYISRMKFRPLTWRNSHPYMLADRFEDVTAPDDVQRNPMVDRRVTLYGYLRGTHLKPGMKMHIAGAGDFYMDSVTAMPDPCNVPSSKKGADGTVKKKHLTQKDTLLYAPMSDVGNIMYDKDAMYINLSQLNYTNPDTGDIVPDEQDPDAAEGTGKTGTRIGLGGEGVEMVQSMQKMDVGLDERLKGA
;
A
#
# COMPACT_ATOMS: atom_id res chain seq x y z
N MET A 1 -86.94 -54.60 53.52
CA MET A 1 -86.65 -53.96 52.22
C MET A 1 -85.24 -53.41 52.29
N GLU A 2 -84.41 -53.80 51.33
CA GLU A 2 -82.95 -53.68 51.32
C GLU A 2 -82.44 -52.23 51.47
N ALA A 3 -81.40 -52.08 52.31
CA ALA A 3 -80.61 -50.86 52.38
C ALA A 3 -79.68 -50.79 51.15
N LEU A 4 -79.96 -49.86 50.23
CA LEU A 4 -79.09 -49.52 49.11
C LEU A 4 -77.80 -48.89 49.62
N ALA A 5 -76.72 -49.67 49.62
CA ALA A 5 -75.37 -49.19 49.93
C ALA A 5 -74.88 -48.23 48.84
N ALA A 6 -74.81 -46.93 49.17
CA ALA A 6 -74.21 -45.92 48.29
C ALA A 6 -72.70 -46.18 48.13
N THR A 7 -72.30 -46.60 46.93
CA THR A 7 -70.89 -46.83 46.59
C THR A 7 -70.15 -45.49 46.44
N LYS A 8 -69.19 -45.22 47.33
CA LYS A 8 -68.29 -44.05 47.22
C LYS A 8 -67.46 -44.16 45.94
N GLY A 9 -67.71 -43.28 44.98
CA GLY A 9 -66.92 -43.19 43.75
C GLY A 9 -65.43 -42.94 44.03
N HIS A 10 -64.57 -43.74 43.40
CA HIS A 10 -63.12 -43.60 43.54
C HIS A 10 -62.63 -42.27 42.94
N ARG A 11 -61.84 -41.51 43.73
CA ARG A 11 -61.19 -40.29 43.25
C ARG A 11 -60.21 -40.62 42.14
N LYS A 12 -60.35 -39.96 40.98
CA LYS A 12 -59.35 -40.01 39.90
C LYS A 12 -57.99 -39.56 40.45
N ALA A 13 -56.98 -40.42 40.31
CA ALA A 13 -55.62 -40.09 40.71
C ALA A 13 -55.14 -38.86 39.94
N LYS A 14 -54.69 -37.82 40.65
CA LYS A 14 -54.18 -36.57 40.05
C LYS A 14 -52.68 -36.62 39.73
N SER A 15 -51.98 -37.66 40.19
CA SER A 15 -50.55 -37.89 40.02
C SER A 15 -50.25 -39.37 39.72
N GLY A 16 -49.06 -39.65 39.16
CA GLY A 16 -48.59 -41.01 38.87
C GLY A 16 -48.44 -41.36 37.39
N ALA A 17 -47.89 -42.55 37.11
CA ALA A 17 -47.47 -42.98 35.78
C ALA A 17 -48.62 -43.03 34.75
N LYS A 18 -49.83 -43.46 35.15
CA LYS A 18 -51.02 -43.50 34.27
C LYS A 18 -51.46 -42.10 33.82
N VAL A 19 -51.41 -41.11 34.71
CA VAL A 19 -51.75 -39.70 34.41
C VAL A 19 -50.70 -39.07 33.49
N ASN A 20 -49.43 -39.34 33.72
CA ASN A 20 -48.34 -38.86 32.85
C ASN A 20 -48.42 -39.46 31.44
N LYS A 21 -48.82 -40.73 31.30
CA LYS A 21 -49.02 -41.39 30.00
C LYS A 21 -50.20 -40.78 29.23
N GLN A 22 -51.29 -40.43 29.90
CA GLN A 22 -52.43 -39.72 29.29
C GLN A 22 -52.06 -38.29 28.85
N LYS A 23 -51.32 -37.54 29.69
CA LYS A 23 -50.81 -36.21 29.32
C LYS A 23 -49.89 -36.24 28.09
N ARG A 24 -49.04 -37.27 27.96
CA ARG A 24 -48.21 -37.48 26.77
C ARG A 24 -49.03 -37.73 25.50
N LYS A 25 -50.03 -38.62 25.57
CA LYS A 25 -50.93 -38.88 24.43
C LYS A 25 -51.73 -37.64 24.01
N ALA A 26 -52.18 -36.84 24.98
CA ALA A 26 -52.88 -35.58 24.72
C ALA A 26 -51.96 -34.54 24.03
N PHE A 27 -50.69 -34.47 24.44
CA PHE A 27 -49.69 -33.60 23.81
C PHE A 27 -49.35 -34.05 22.37
N GLU A 28 -49.24 -35.35 22.11
CA GLU A 28 -49.05 -35.88 20.75
C GLU A 28 -50.23 -35.59 19.82
N LYS A 29 -51.46 -35.67 20.33
CA LYS A 29 -52.66 -35.31 19.58
C LYS A 29 -52.70 -33.81 19.24
N GLN A 30 -52.40 -32.95 20.22
CA GLN A 30 -52.25 -31.50 19.99
C GLN A 30 -51.12 -31.15 19.02
N LYS A 31 -49.99 -31.86 19.06
CA LYS A 31 -48.87 -31.65 18.11
C LYS A 31 -49.26 -31.94 16.66
N LYS A 32 -50.19 -32.88 16.43
CA LYS A 32 -50.74 -33.19 15.10
C LYS A 32 -51.77 -32.18 14.63
N GLU A 33 -52.62 -31.68 15.53
CA GLU A 33 -53.70 -30.75 15.21
C GLU A 33 -53.21 -29.29 15.05
N GLN A 34 -52.26 -28.84 15.88
CA GLN A 34 -51.73 -27.48 15.87
C GLN A 34 -50.22 -27.45 16.25
N PRO A 35 -49.30 -27.49 15.26
CA PRO A 35 -47.87 -27.58 15.53
C PRO A 35 -47.29 -26.33 16.22
N SER A 36 -47.76 -25.12 15.87
CA SER A 36 -47.25 -23.85 16.42
C SER A 36 -47.56 -23.68 17.92
N LEU A 37 -48.76 -24.05 18.36
CA LEU A 37 -49.20 -23.99 19.77
C LEU A 37 -48.55 -25.10 20.63
N ALA A 38 -48.26 -26.25 20.04
CA ALA A 38 -47.54 -27.33 20.70
C ALA A 38 -46.06 -26.97 20.96
N GLU A 39 -45.43 -26.17 20.10
CA GLU A 39 -44.07 -25.69 20.30
C GLU A 39 -43.94 -24.66 21.42
N GLN A 40 -44.92 -23.76 21.57
CA GLN A 40 -44.98 -22.83 22.70
C GLN A 40 -45.20 -23.54 24.05
N ARG A 41 -45.81 -24.73 24.05
CA ARG A 41 -46.07 -25.56 25.24
C ARG A 41 -44.94 -26.54 25.60
N LYS A 42 -43.75 -26.41 24.97
CA LYS A 42 -42.55 -27.18 25.35
C LYS A 42 -42.16 -26.87 26.80
N ASN A 43 -41.87 -27.90 27.60
CA ASN A 43 -41.50 -27.74 29.00
C ASN A 43 -40.13 -27.03 29.13
N PRO A 44 -40.06 -25.77 29.60
CA PRO A 44 -38.81 -25.03 29.69
C PRO A 44 -37.80 -25.67 30.66
N LYS A 45 -38.27 -26.49 31.62
CA LYS A 45 -37.40 -27.25 32.54
C LYS A 45 -36.65 -28.40 31.83
N ALA A 46 -37.18 -28.91 30.71
CA ALA A 46 -36.52 -29.94 29.92
C ALA A 46 -35.40 -29.39 29.01
N PHE A 47 -35.42 -28.08 28.73
CA PHE A 47 -34.41 -27.39 27.91
C PHE A 47 -33.38 -26.64 28.76
N GLY A 48 -33.07 -27.18 29.94
CA GLY A 48 -32.02 -26.65 30.81
C GLY A 48 -30.62 -26.98 30.29
N VAL A 49 -29.65 -26.14 30.65
CA VAL A 49 -28.24 -26.39 30.31
C VAL A 49 -27.58 -27.19 31.42
N ALA A 50 -26.99 -28.35 31.09
CA ALA A 50 -26.36 -29.25 32.05
C ALA A 50 -25.26 -28.58 32.91
N LYS A 51 -24.55 -27.57 32.38
CA LYS A 51 -23.51 -26.80 33.09
C LYS A 51 -23.80 -25.30 33.02
N ALA A 52 -24.69 -24.81 33.88
CA ALA A 52 -25.12 -23.41 33.89
C ALA A 52 -23.95 -22.41 34.04
N GLY A 53 -22.98 -22.67 34.92
CA GLY A 53 -21.83 -21.78 35.12
C GLY A 53 -20.92 -21.64 33.89
N ARG A 54 -20.66 -22.77 33.19
CA ARG A 54 -19.88 -22.75 31.94
C ARG A 54 -20.65 -22.04 30.83
N ALA A 55 -21.95 -22.33 30.72
CA ALA A 55 -22.82 -21.67 29.75
C ALA A 55 -22.84 -20.16 29.93
N ARG A 56 -23.00 -19.67 31.18
CA ARG A 56 -22.92 -18.24 31.50
C ARG A 56 -21.60 -17.61 31.05
N LYS A 57 -20.45 -18.23 31.36
CA LYS A 57 -19.13 -17.72 30.93
C LYS A 57 -18.99 -17.68 29.41
N THR A 58 -19.47 -18.69 28.70
CA THR A 58 -19.43 -18.73 27.23
C THR A 58 -20.35 -17.69 26.61
N ILE A 59 -21.56 -17.53 27.14
CA ILE A 59 -22.51 -16.50 26.70
C ILE A 59 -21.90 -15.11 26.90
N GLN A 60 -21.38 -14.81 28.10
CA GLN A 60 -20.73 -13.53 28.39
C GLN A 60 -19.56 -13.27 27.42
N ARG A 61 -18.64 -14.24 27.26
CA ARG A 61 -17.52 -14.10 26.32
C ARG A 61 -17.98 -13.86 24.88
N ASN A 62 -19.07 -14.50 24.45
CA ASN A 62 -19.61 -14.32 23.10
C ASN A 62 -20.26 -12.95 22.94
N LEU A 63 -20.97 -12.46 23.96
CA LEU A 63 -21.52 -11.11 23.99
C LEU A 63 -20.40 -10.07 23.96
N ASP A 64 -19.36 -10.21 24.79
CA ASP A 64 -18.20 -9.29 24.80
C ASP A 64 -17.48 -9.28 23.43
N ARG A 65 -17.40 -10.44 22.76
CA ARG A 65 -16.83 -10.58 21.42
C ARG A 65 -17.73 -9.98 20.34
N ALA A 66 -19.04 -10.08 20.49
CA ALA A 66 -20.01 -9.46 19.57
C ALA A 66 -19.94 -7.94 19.71
N HIS A 67 -19.98 -7.43 20.94
CA HIS A 67 -19.85 -6.02 21.25
C HIS A 67 -18.53 -5.43 20.75
N ARG A 68 -17.39 -6.14 20.90
CA ARG A 68 -16.09 -5.71 20.32
C ARG A 68 -16.07 -5.65 18.79
N LYS A 69 -16.97 -6.35 18.10
CA LYS A 69 -17.06 -6.34 16.64
C LYS A 69 -17.99 -5.24 16.13
N GLU A 70 -18.79 -4.63 17.00
CA GLU A 70 -19.65 -3.52 16.60
C GLU A 70 -18.76 -2.33 16.22
N TYR A 71 -19.06 -1.73 15.07
CA TYR A 71 -18.38 -0.56 14.56
C TYR A 71 -19.43 0.35 13.92
N VAL A 72 -19.15 1.65 13.89
CA VAL A 72 -20.00 2.62 13.21
C VAL A 72 -19.95 2.33 11.70
N PRO A 73 -21.08 1.96 11.06
CA PRO A 73 -21.09 1.67 9.63
C PRO A 73 -20.80 2.95 8.86
N GLN A 74 -19.71 2.94 8.10
CA GLN A 74 -19.34 4.03 7.20
C GLN A 74 -19.63 3.62 5.77
N LEU A 75 -20.18 4.53 4.98
CA LEU A 75 -20.39 4.31 3.54
C LEU A 75 -19.02 4.13 2.89
N ASN A 76 -18.82 3.05 2.12
CA ASN A 76 -17.59 2.87 1.34
C ASN A 76 -17.86 3.32 -0.10
N ARG A 77 -17.26 4.43 -0.56
CA ARG A 77 -17.40 4.92 -1.94
C ARG A 77 -16.29 4.42 -2.88
N ALA A 78 -15.55 3.38 -2.49
CA ALA A 78 -14.52 2.82 -3.35
C ALA A 78 -15.12 2.24 -4.65
N GLU A 79 -14.49 2.58 -5.78
CA GLU A 79 -14.85 2.07 -7.10
C GLU A 79 -14.52 0.58 -7.26
N GLU A 80 -15.05 -0.05 -8.30
CA GLU A 80 -14.79 -1.46 -8.61
C GLU A 80 -13.31 -1.73 -8.90
N LEU A 81 -12.66 -0.82 -9.62
CA LEU A 81 -11.22 -0.80 -9.82
C LEU A 81 -10.61 0.27 -8.90
N PRO A 82 -10.09 -0.09 -7.72
CA PRO A 82 -9.56 0.90 -6.80
C PRO A 82 -8.29 1.57 -7.34
N PRO A 83 -8.07 2.86 -7.03
CA PRO A 83 -6.79 3.51 -7.30
C PRO A 83 -5.66 2.81 -6.53
N PRO A 84 -4.39 2.94 -6.97
CA PRO A 84 -3.24 2.34 -6.29
C PRO A 84 -3.15 2.80 -4.83
N ILE A 85 -2.97 1.91 -3.87
CA ILE A 85 -2.92 2.25 -2.45
C ILE A 85 -1.72 3.16 -2.15
N SER A 86 -1.92 4.29 -1.46
CA SER A 86 -0.82 5.18 -1.08
C SER A 86 -0.08 4.65 0.15
N VAL A 87 1.17 4.24 -0.05
CA VAL A 87 2.07 3.77 1.00
C VAL A 87 3.17 4.79 1.21
N VAL A 88 3.10 5.50 2.34
CA VAL A 88 4.10 6.49 2.72
C VAL A 88 5.18 5.82 3.55
N VAL A 89 6.44 6.02 3.16
CA VAL A 89 7.61 5.57 3.90
C VAL A 89 8.18 6.76 4.67
N MET A 90 8.04 6.71 6.00
CA MET A 90 8.46 7.78 6.90
C MET A 90 9.45 7.20 7.91
N GLY A 91 10.54 7.91 8.13
CA GLY A 91 11.52 7.69 9.18
C GLY A 91 12.48 8.87 9.22
N PRO A 92 13.33 8.93 10.25
CA PRO A 92 14.31 10.01 10.39
C PRO A 92 15.33 10.02 9.24
N PRO A 93 16.15 11.09 9.09
CA PRO A 93 17.29 11.09 8.18
C PRO A 93 18.18 9.87 8.44
N GLY A 94 18.73 9.27 7.38
CA GLY A 94 19.63 8.12 7.52
C GLY A 94 18.97 6.79 7.95
N SER A 95 17.66 6.75 8.23
CA SER A 95 16.98 5.52 8.67
C SER A 95 16.85 4.41 7.60
N GLY A 96 17.15 4.72 6.34
CA GLY A 96 17.11 3.78 5.21
C GLY A 96 15.83 3.80 4.36
N LYS A 97 15.07 4.91 4.37
CA LYS A 97 13.80 5.10 3.65
C LYS A 97 13.86 4.68 2.17
N SER A 98 14.75 5.29 1.39
CA SER A 98 14.92 4.99 -0.04
C SER A 98 15.36 3.54 -0.25
N THR A 99 16.21 2.99 0.63
CA THR A 99 16.66 1.59 0.56
C THR A 99 15.53 0.59 0.78
N VAL A 100 14.54 0.90 1.64
CA VAL A 100 13.33 0.09 1.79
C VAL A 100 12.51 0.11 0.52
N ILE A 101 12.30 1.28 -0.09
CA ILE A 101 11.54 1.41 -1.34
C ILE A 101 12.22 0.64 -2.47
N ARG A 102 13.54 0.83 -2.67
CA ARG A 102 14.32 0.09 -3.68
C ARG A 102 14.21 -1.41 -3.50
N SER A 103 14.28 -1.89 -2.26
CA SER A 103 14.19 -3.32 -1.93
C SER A 103 12.78 -3.88 -2.18
N LEU A 104 11.73 -3.12 -1.87
CA LEU A 104 10.34 -3.49 -2.13
C LEU A 104 10.03 -3.51 -3.63
N VAL A 105 10.42 -2.48 -4.37
CA VAL A 105 10.23 -2.42 -5.82
C VAL A 105 10.97 -3.57 -6.50
N LYS A 106 12.24 -3.81 -6.15
CA LYS A 106 12.99 -4.96 -6.66
C LYS A 106 12.30 -6.29 -6.37
N ARG A 107 11.61 -6.41 -5.23
CA ARG A 107 10.84 -7.61 -4.88
C ARG A 107 9.60 -7.78 -5.74
N TYR A 108 8.88 -6.70 -6.05
CA TYR A 108 7.64 -6.75 -6.84
C TYR A 108 7.91 -6.92 -8.33
N THR A 109 8.79 -6.09 -8.89
CA THR A 109 8.93 -5.92 -10.35
C THR A 109 10.22 -6.56 -10.89
N ARG A 110 11.15 -6.97 -10.02
CA ARG A 110 12.49 -7.46 -10.37
C ARG A 110 13.38 -6.42 -11.06
N HIS A 111 12.95 -5.17 -11.21
CA HIS A 111 13.78 -4.07 -11.68
C HIS A 111 14.60 -3.47 -10.54
N ASN A 112 15.82 -3.02 -10.83
CA ASN A 112 16.62 -2.24 -9.90
C ASN A 112 16.29 -0.76 -10.13
N LEU A 113 16.03 -0.02 -9.06
CA LEU A 113 15.99 1.44 -9.06
C LEU A 113 17.29 1.93 -8.42
N VAL A 114 18.00 2.86 -9.07
CA VAL A 114 19.21 3.48 -8.50
C VAL A 114 18.81 4.56 -7.51
N GLU A 115 18.05 5.54 -7.99
CA GLU A 115 17.49 6.66 -7.23
C GLU A 115 15.96 6.57 -7.17
N VAL A 116 15.38 6.94 -6.03
CA VAL A 116 13.93 6.99 -5.84
C VAL A 116 13.53 8.45 -5.69
N LYS A 117 12.85 8.99 -6.70
CA LYS A 117 12.35 10.35 -6.76
C LYS A 117 10.85 10.33 -7.10
N GLY A 118 10.06 11.00 -6.28
CA GLY A 118 8.60 11.06 -6.45
C GLY A 118 7.88 9.73 -6.16
N PRO A 119 6.61 9.62 -6.56
CA PRO A 119 5.81 8.42 -6.35
C PRO A 119 6.20 7.26 -7.28
N VAL A 120 6.27 6.06 -6.72
CA VAL A 120 6.59 4.82 -7.45
C VAL A 120 5.41 3.86 -7.37
N THR A 121 4.69 3.68 -8.48
CA THR A 121 3.54 2.78 -8.58
C THR A 121 3.94 1.41 -9.09
N VAL A 122 3.53 0.36 -8.37
CA VAL A 122 3.77 -1.04 -8.73
C VAL A 122 2.50 -1.88 -8.65
N VAL A 123 2.39 -2.85 -9.55
CA VAL A 123 1.36 -3.88 -9.47
C VAL A 123 1.79 -4.95 -8.45
N SER A 124 1.09 -5.03 -7.33
CA SER A 124 1.41 -5.95 -6.22
C SER A 124 0.66 -7.27 -6.33
N GLY A 125 -0.54 -7.24 -6.92
CA GLY A 125 -1.40 -8.39 -7.14
C GLY A 125 -2.46 -8.07 -8.19
N LYS A 126 -3.31 -9.05 -8.48
CA LYS A 126 -4.29 -8.94 -9.58
C LYS A 126 -5.33 -7.84 -9.44
N ASP A 127 -5.68 -7.49 -8.20
CA ASP A 127 -6.68 -6.45 -7.91
C ASP A 127 -6.09 -5.35 -7.02
N ARG A 128 -4.76 -5.31 -6.87
CA ARG A 128 -4.09 -4.39 -5.95
C ARG A 128 -2.83 -3.79 -6.56
N ARG A 129 -2.80 -2.47 -6.60
CA ARG A 129 -1.64 -1.66 -6.92
C ARG A 129 -1.24 -0.85 -5.71
N ILE A 130 0.02 -0.49 -5.67
CA ILE A 130 0.63 0.21 -4.55
C ILE A 130 1.47 1.33 -5.11
N THR A 131 1.29 2.53 -4.59
CA THR A 131 2.18 3.67 -4.84
C THR A 131 3.01 3.90 -3.60
N PHE A 132 4.33 3.75 -3.72
CA PHE A 132 5.28 4.11 -2.67
C PHE A 132 5.65 5.58 -2.80
N PHE A 133 5.64 6.29 -1.68
CA PHE A 133 6.11 7.66 -1.62
C PHE A 133 7.07 7.82 -0.44
N GLU A 134 8.24 8.38 -0.70
CA GLU A 134 9.20 8.71 0.35
C GLU A 134 8.83 10.04 1.01
N CYS A 135 8.71 10.05 2.33
CA CYS A 135 8.50 11.29 3.07
C CYS A 135 9.84 12.03 3.20
N PRO A 136 9.93 13.29 2.71
CA PRO A 136 11.07 14.14 3.05
C PRO A 136 10.95 14.57 4.53
N ASN A 137 12.05 15.07 5.09
CA ASN A 137 12.11 15.45 6.51
C ASN A 137 11.54 16.85 6.80
N ASP A 138 10.63 17.35 5.95
CA ASP A 138 9.95 18.62 6.18
C ASP A 138 8.58 18.37 6.85
N LEU A 139 8.25 19.21 7.83
CA LEU A 139 7.01 19.12 8.59
C LEU A 139 5.78 19.34 7.67
N ASN A 140 5.87 20.24 6.70
CA ASN A 140 4.76 20.51 5.79
C ASN A 140 4.47 19.28 4.93
N ALA A 141 5.52 18.69 4.35
CA ALA A 141 5.41 17.47 3.58
C ALA A 141 4.89 16.29 4.43
N MET A 142 5.32 16.17 5.68
CA MET A 142 4.78 15.20 6.63
C MET A 142 3.27 15.36 6.83
N ILE A 143 2.78 16.59 6.97
CA ILE A 143 1.35 16.89 7.12
C ILE A 143 0.57 16.50 5.86
N ASP A 144 1.08 16.84 4.68
CA ASP A 144 0.37 16.56 3.43
C ASP A 144 0.34 15.07 3.09
N LEU A 145 1.44 14.36 3.36
CA LEU A 145 1.48 12.91 3.22
C LEU A 145 0.60 12.19 4.25
N ALA A 146 0.51 12.70 5.48
CA ALA A 146 -0.40 12.16 6.48
C ALA A 146 -1.87 12.23 6.02
N LYS A 147 -2.28 13.30 5.34
CA LYS A 147 -3.64 13.44 4.76
C LYS A 147 -3.92 12.37 3.71
N ILE A 148 -2.91 12.00 2.92
CA ILE A 148 -3.04 11.10 1.75
C ILE A 148 -2.80 9.62 2.10
N ALA A 149 -1.95 9.30 3.09
CA ALA A 149 -1.42 7.95 3.33
C ALA A 149 -2.45 6.90 3.77
N ASP A 150 -2.69 5.84 3.00
CA ASP A 150 -3.52 4.70 3.42
C ASP A 150 -2.78 3.74 4.34
N LEU A 151 -1.49 3.56 4.05
CA LEU A 151 -0.55 2.79 4.84
C LEU A 151 0.69 3.64 5.11
N VAL A 152 1.15 3.62 6.35
CA VAL A 152 2.42 4.21 6.74
C VAL A 152 3.39 3.10 7.10
N LEU A 153 4.55 3.09 6.46
CA LEU A 153 5.71 2.32 6.88
C LEU A 153 6.59 3.26 7.71
N LEU A 154 6.53 3.09 9.04
CA LEU A 154 7.33 3.89 9.97
C LEU A 154 8.66 3.19 10.25
N LEU A 155 9.75 3.75 9.74
CA LEU A 155 11.11 3.30 10.01
C LEU A 155 11.58 3.92 11.33
N VAL A 156 12.18 3.09 12.16
CA VAL A 156 12.81 3.49 13.41
C VAL A 156 14.20 2.87 13.44
N ASP A 157 15.22 3.69 13.64
CA ASP A 157 16.57 3.22 13.86
C ASP A 157 16.64 2.51 15.23
N ALA A 158 17.02 1.23 15.25
CA ALA A 158 17.14 0.50 16.50
C ALA A 158 18.34 0.92 17.35
N SER A 159 19.41 1.42 16.72
CA SER A 159 20.65 1.83 17.38
C SER A 159 20.45 3.10 18.19
N PHE A 160 19.85 4.12 17.57
CA PHE A 160 19.49 5.39 18.21
C PHE A 160 18.20 5.28 19.02
N GLY A 161 17.17 4.67 18.44
CA GLY A 161 15.83 4.56 19.02
C GLY A 161 14.83 5.48 18.32
N PHE A 162 13.85 5.97 19.08
CA PHE A 162 12.84 6.87 18.53
C PHE A 162 13.34 8.31 18.53
N GLU A 163 13.24 8.95 17.37
CA GLU A 163 13.59 10.35 17.13
C GLU A 163 12.35 11.26 17.20
N MET A 164 12.56 12.55 17.41
CA MET A 164 11.45 13.52 17.54
C MET A 164 10.59 13.59 16.28
N GLU A 165 11.20 13.54 15.10
CA GLU A 165 10.49 13.51 13.81
C GLU A 165 9.47 12.36 13.73
N THR A 166 9.80 11.19 14.30
CA THR A 166 8.87 10.06 14.31
C THR A 166 7.66 10.31 15.21
N PHE A 167 7.83 11.04 16.32
CA PHE A 167 6.73 11.40 17.21
C PHE A 167 5.88 12.53 16.64
N GLU A 168 6.49 13.53 16.03
CA GLU A 168 5.78 14.61 15.34
C GLU A 168 4.86 14.04 14.26
N PHE A 169 5.38 13.15 13.42
CA PHE A 169 4.59 12.47 12.41
C PHE A 169 3.45 11.63 13.00
N LEU A 170 3.71 10.85 14.06
CA LEU A 170 2.67 10.06 14.72
C LEU A 170 1.56 10.93 15.32
N ASN A 171 1.91 12.07 15.91
CA ASN A 171 0.95 13.03 16.46
C ASN A 171 0.11 13.68 15.34
N ILE A 172 0.72 14.04 14.21
CA ILE A 172 0.01 14.53 13.03
C ILE A 172 -1.00 13.49 12.54
N LEU A 173 -0.60 12.22 12.45
CA LEU A 173 -1.50 11.13 12.03
C LEU A 173 -2.70 10.96 12.97
N GLN A 174 -2.52 11.15 14.28
CA GLN A 174 -3.61 11.08 15.25
C GLN A 174 -4.65 12.19 15.02
N VAL A 175 -4.22 13.40 14.66
CA VAL A 175 -5.11 14.54 14.39
C VAL A 175 -5.81 14.43 13.04
N VAL A 176 -5.07 14.09 11.97
CA VAL A 176 -5.60 13.99 10.60
C VAL A 176 -6.56 12.81 10.44
N GLY A 177 -6.33 11.74 11.19
CA GLY A 177 -7.11 10.51 11.14
C GLY A 177 -6.17 9.33 10.92
N PHE A 178 -6.06 8.50 11.95
CA PHE A 178 -5.00 7.50 12.06
C PHE A 178 -5.11 6.39 10.98
N PRO A 179 -4.22 6.34 9.98
CA PRO A 179 -4.22 5.28 8.98
C PRO A 179 -3.62 3.99 9.53
N LYS A 180 -3.46 2.97 8.69
CA LYS A 180 -2.74 1.76 9.12
C LYS A 180 -1.25 2.08 9.19
N VAL A 181 -0.63 1.83 10.34
CA VAL A 181 0.81 2.01 10.54
C VAL A 181 1.47 0.65 10.75
N MET A 182 2.59 0.41 10.07
CA MET A 182 3.48 -0.72 10.31
C MET A 182 4.86 -0.20 10.63
N GLY A 183 5.46 -0.70 11.70
CA GLY A 183 6.79 -0.30 12.09
C GLY A 183 7.85 -1.18 11.44
N ILE A 184 8.99 -0.61 11.10
CA ILE A 184 10.19 -1.31 10.62
C ILE A 184 11.35 -0.84 11.51
N LEU A 185 11.96 -1.77 12.24
CA LEU A 185 13.21 -1.50 12.94
C LEU A 185 14.39 -1.78 12.01
N THR A 186 15.21 -0.77 11.77
CA THR A 186 16.44 -0.86 10.96
C THR A 186 17.69 -0.86 11.86
N HIS A 187 18.89 -1.01 11.26
CA HIS A 187 20.19 -0.96 11.94
C HIS A 187 20.33 -1.93 13.12
N LEU A 188 19.85 -3.17 12.95
CA LEU A 188 19.97 -4.21 13.98
C LEU A 188 21.36 -4.88 13.97
N ASP A 189 22.11 -4.71 12.90
CA ASP A 189 23.50 -5.09 12.69
C ASP A 189 24.50 -4.27 13.54
N SER A 190 24.17 -3.03 13.89
CA SER A 190 24.96 -2.19 14.80
C SER A 190 25.16 -2.82 16.19
N PHE A 191 24.29 -3.75 16.60
CA PHE A 191 24.38 -4.42 17.89
C PHE A 191 25.37 -5.59 17.91
N LYS A 192 26.53 -5.38 18.55
CA LYS A 192 27.51 -6.45 18.79
C LYS A 192 27.01 -7.56 19.73
N LYS A 193 26.16 -7.23 20.72
CA LYS A 193 25.71 -8.18 21.78
C LYS A 193 24.23 -8.57 21.61
N ASN A 194 23.97 -9.87 21.42
CA ASN A 194 22.61 -10.43 21.26
C ASN A 194 21.66 -10.17 22.45
N LYS A 195 22.17 -10.17 23.68
CA LYS A 195 21.35 -9.84 24.87
C LYS A 195 20.85 -8.39 24.83
N SER A 196 21.72 -7.45 24.42
CA SER A 196 21.37 -6.04 24.25
C SER A 196 20.32 -5.88 23.15
N LEU A 197 20.53 -6.50 21.99
CA LEU A 197 19.59 -6.49 20.86
C LEU A 197 18.18 -6.94 21.28
N ARG A 198 18.06 -8.06 22.02
CA ARG A 198 16.76 -8.56 22.49
C ARG A 198 16.08 -7.59 23.47
N LYS A 199 16.85 -6.96 24.38
CA LYS A 199 16.34 -5.96 25.32
C LYS A 199 15.86 -4.71 24.59
N THR A 200 16.63 -4.20 23.62
CA THR A 200 16.28 -3.04 22.81
C THR A 200 15.05 -3.31 21.94
N LYS A 201 14.97 -4.46 21.26
CA LYS A 201 13.77 -4.87 20.51
C LYS A 201 12.52 -4.88 21.40
N LYS A 202 12.62 -5.42 22.62
CA LYS A 202 11.51 -5.45 23.58
C LYS A 202 11.10 -4.03 24.02
N ARG A 203 12.07 -3.17 24.31
CA ARG A 203 11.85 -1.77 24.71
C ARG A 203 11.19 -0.96 23.60
N LEU A 204 11.73 -1.01 22.38
CA LEU A 204 11.20 -0.28 21.23
C LEU A 204 9.82 -0.80 20.84
N LYS A 205 9.60 -2.11 20.89
CA LYS A 205 8.27 -2.70 20.66
C LYS A 205 7.24 -2.25 21.70
N ALA A 206 7.62 -2.19 22.97
CA ALA A 206 6.73 -1.72 24.03
C ALA A 206 6.34 -0.25 23.79
N ARG A 207 7.31 0.62 23.47
CA ARG A 207 7.05 2.03 23.14
C ARG A 207 6.22 2.18 21.87
N PHE A 208 6.53 1.43 20.82
CA PHE A 208 5.73 1.44 19.58
C PHE A 208 4.25 1.08 19.83
N TRP A 209 3.99 0.17 20.78
CA TRP A 209 2.64 -0.22 21.16
C TRP A 209 1.90 0.83 22.00
N THR A 210 2.62 1.63 22.79
CA THR A 210 2.02 2.72 23.56
C THR A 210 1.63 3.89 22.66
N GLU A 211 2.44 4.21 21.65
CA GLU A 211 2.18 5.37 20.76
C GLU A 211 1.09 5.12 19.71
N ILE A 212 0.93 3.87 19.26
CA ILE A 212 0.04 3.54 18.15
C ILE A 212 -1.19 2.78 18.65
N TYR A 213 -1.04 1.48 18.88
CA TYR A 213 -2.02 0.64 19.54
C TYR A 213 -1.37 -0.66 19.98
N GLN A 214 -1.95 -1.26 21.02
CA GLN A 214 -1.44 -2.51 21.57
C GLN A 214 -1.50 -3.64 20.55
N GLY A 215 -0.34 -4.25 20.27
CA GLY A 215 -0.22 -5.33 19.30
C GLY A 215 0.02 -4.87 17.85
N ALA A 216 0.39 -3.61 17.63
CA ALA A 216 0.85 -3.13 16.33
C ALA A 216 2.03 -3.97 15.80
N LYS A 217 2.09 -4.15 14.47
CA LYS A 217 3.09 -5.01 13.82
C LYS A 217 4.39 -4.26 13.60
N LEU A 218 5.48 -4.88 14.05
CA LEU A 218 6.84 -4.37 13.94
C LEU A 218 7.68 -5.43 13.20
N PHE A 219 8.30 -5.02 12.11
CA PHE A 219 9.26 -5.82 11.35
C PHE A 219 10.68 -5.48 11.80
N TYR A 220 11.59 -6.44 11.60
CA TYR A 220 12.98 -6.31 11.99
C TYR A 220 13.81 -6.51 10.73
N PHE A 221 14.55 -5.48 10.32
CA PHE A 221 15.51 -5.58 9.24
C PHE A 221 16.91 -5.71 9.81
N SER A 222 17.59 -6.78 9.41
CA SER A 222 18.86 -7.15 10.05
C SER A 222 19.96 -6.16 9.68
N GLY A 223 20.50 -6.27 8.47
CA GLY A 223 21.54 -5.40 7.95
C GLY A 223 21.44 -5.29 6.43
N ILE A 224 22.18 -4.36 5.84
CA ILE A 224 22.14 -4.09 4.41
C ILE A 224 23.22 -4.94 3.71
N SER A 225 22.87 -5.56 2.58
CA SER A 225 23.81 -6.27 1.72
C SER A 225 23.60 -5.81 0.28
N ALA A 226 24.67 -5.40 -0.41
CA ALA A 226 24.62 -4.85 -1.77
C ALA A 226 23.56 -3.73 -1.92
N ASN A 227 23.59 -2.76 -0.98
CA ASN A 227 22.67 -1.62 -0.91
C ASN A 227 21.17 -1.99 -0.86
N LYS A 228 20.85 -3.21 -0.42
CA LYS A 228 19.47 -3.71 -0.30
C LYS A 228 19.28 -4.47 1.01
N TYR A 229 18.03 -4.55 1.44
CA TYR A 229 17.66 -5.36 2.61
C TYR A 229 17.54 -6.84 2.25
N PRO A 230 17.68 -7.75 3.23
CA PRO A 230 17.58 -9.18 3.01
C PRO A 230 16.24 -9.58 2.38
N LYS A 231 16.31 -10.38 1.30
CA LYS A 231 15.13 -10.76 0.50
C LYS A 231 14.02 -11.43 1.31
N GLY A 232 14.37 -12.21 2.34
CA GLY A 232 13.41 -12.91 3.20
C GLY A 232 12.60 -11.96 4.09
N GLU A 233 13.23 -10.93 4.64
CA GLU A 233 12.56 -9.95 5.51
C GLU A 233 11.63 -9.04 4.69
N ILE A 234 12.10 -8.60 3.52
CA ILE A 234 11.30 -7.84 2.56
C ILE A 234 10.14 -8.67 2.02
N HIS A 235 10.33 -9.99 1.81
CA HIS A 235 9.23 -10.88 1.45
C HIS A 235 8.14 -10.91 2.50
N ASN A 236 8.53 -11.01 3.77
CA ASN A 236 7.57 -11.05 4.86
C ASN A 236 6.79 -9.73 4.91
N LEU A 237 7.48 -8.59 4.82
CA LEU A 237 6.81 -7.28 4.75
C LEU A 237 5.82 -7.20 3.58
N SER A 238 6.23 -7.59 2.37
CA SER A 238 5.37 -7.54 1.18
C SER A 238 4.12 -8.43 1.30
N LEU A 239 4.24 -9.61 1.92
CA LEU A 239 3.10 -10.48 2.22
C LEU A 239 2.12 -9.86 3.20
N TYR A 240 2.60 -9.05 4.15
CA TYR A 240 1.71 -8.33 5.06
C TYR A 240 1.01 -7.19 4.33
N ILE A 241 1.74 -6.33 3.61
CA ILE A 241 1.18 -5.24 2.80
C ILE A 241 0.07 -5.76 1.87
N SER A 242 0.32 -6.89 1.19
CA SER A 242 -0.62 -7.54 0.27
C SER A 242 -1.93 -8.00 0.92
N ARG A 243 -1.93 -8.32 2.23
CA ARG A 243 -3.11 -8.78 2.97
C ARG A 243 -3.79 -7.69 3.79
N MET A 244 -3.22 -6.49 3.85
CA MET A 244 -3.79 -5.38 4.62
C MET A 244 -5.15 -4.96 4.06
N LYS A 245 -6.10 -4.71 4.96
CA LYS A 245 -7.39 -4.09 4.66
C LYS A 245 -7.43 -2.69 5.27
N PHE A 246 -7.93 -1.74 4.50
CA PHE A 246 -8.02 -0.34 4.92
C PHE A 246 -9.41 -0.02 5.43
N ARG A 247 -9.46 0.96 6.35
CA ARG A 247 -10.70 1.55 6.81
C ARG A 247 -10.91 2.85 6.02
N PRO A 248 -12.11 3.11 5.48
CA PRO A 248 -12.39 4.40 4.84
C PRO A 248 -12.34 5.51 5.90
N LEU A 249 -11.48 6.50 5.70
CA LEU A 249 -11.48 7.73 6.50
C LEU A 249 -12.52 8.71 5.95
N THR A 250 -13.17 9.46 6.84
CA THR A 250 -14.28 10.36 6.46
C THR A 250 -13.84 11.38 5.40
N TRP A 251 -12.72 12.07 5.62
CA TRP A 251 -12.20 13.08 4.70
C TRP A 251 -11.90 12.53 3.31
N ARG A 252 -11.20 11.39 3.23
CA ARG A 252 -10.81 10.73 1.97
C ARG A 252 -12.01 10.18 1.19
N ASN A 253 -13.08 9.84 1.90
CA ASN A 253 -14.30 9.33 1.30
C ASN A 253 -15.27 10.46 0.88
N SER A 254 -15.08 11.68 1.36
CA SER A 254 -15.93 12.83 1.02
C SER A 254 -15.34 13.78 -0.01
N HIS A 255 -14.01 13.84 -0.16
CA HIS A 255 -13.33 14.79 -1.05
C HIS A 255 -12.54 14.08 -2.17
N PRO A 256 -12.53 14.63 -3.40
CA PRO A 256 -11.64 14.19 -4.45
C PRO A 256 -10.23 14.70 -4.16
N TYR A 257 -9.22 13.86 -4.32
CA TYR A 257 -7.82 14.25 -4.22
C TYR A 257 -6.97 13.45 -5.18
N MET A 258 -5.82 13.98 -5.55
CA MET A 258 -4.89 13.34 -6.47
C MET A 258 -3.48 13.50 -5.93
N LEU A 259 -2.67 12.45 -6.08
CA LEU A 259 -1.22 12.55 -5.93
C LEU A 259 -0.65 12.71 -7.33
N ALA A 260 0.07 13.80 -7.58
CA ALA A 260 0.70 14.03 -8.87
C ALA A 260 1.90 13.10 -9.05
N ASP A 261 1.84 12.24 -10.07
CA ASP A 261 2.93 11.35 -10.45
C ASP A 261 3.93 12.04 -11.38
N ARG A 262 3.43 12.86 -12.31
CA ARG A 262 4.20 13.64 -13.27
C ARG A 262 3.60 15.04 -13.37
N PHE A 263 4.44 16.06 -13.54
CA PHE A 263 4.00 17.39 -13.92
C PHE A 263 4.75 17.83 -15.17
N GLU A 264 4.09 18.63 -16.01
CA GLU A 264 4.66 19.22 -17.22
C GLU A 264 4.26 20.69 -17.30
N ASP A 265 5.19 21.55 -17.71
CA ASP A 265 4.92 22.93 -18.07
C ASP A 265 4.52 22.96 -19.55
N VAL A 266 3.32 23.47 -19.85
CA VAL A 266 2.74 23.56 -21.20
C VAL A 266 2.77 25.01 -21.71
N THR A 267 3.46 25.90 -21.01
CA THR A 267 3.61 27.31 -21.41
C THR A 267 4.44 27.41 -22.70
N ALA A 268 4.06 28.31 -23.61
CA ALA A 268 4.80 28.51 -24.84
C ALA A 268 6.23 29.03 -24.54
N PRO A 269 7.27 28.46 -25.17
CA PRO A 269 8.66 28.84 -24.87
C PRO A 269 8.94 30.31 -25.18
N ASP A 270 8.28 30.87 -26.20
CA ASP A 270 8.41 32.28 -26.57
C ASP A 270 7.97 33.23 -25.46
N ASP A 271 6.89 32.89 -24.75
CA ASP A 271 6.38 33.70 -23.64
C ASP A 271 7.34 33.65 -22.45
N VAL A 272 7.94 32.49 -22.19
CA VAL A 272 8.95 32.31 -21.14
C VAL A 272 10.23 33.08 -21.47
N GLN A 273 10.64 33.12 -22.74
CA GLN A 273 11.79 33.91 -23.19
C GLN A 273 11.56 35.41 -23.06
N ARG A 274 10.35 35.89 -23.38
CA ARG A 274 9.97 37.30 -23.24
C ARG A 274 9.89 37.74 -21.79
N ASN A 275 9.29 36.90 -20.92
CA ASN A 275 9.20 37.16 -19.50
C ASN A 275 9.34 35.85 -18.69
N PRO A 276 10.47 35.64 -18.02
CA PRO A 276 10.69 34.45 -17.19
C PRO A 276 9.69 34.28 -16.03
N MET A 277 9.06 35.36 -15.57
CA MET A 277 8.12 35.40 -14.43
C MET A 277 6.65 35.38 -14.87
N VAL A 278 6.35 34.99 -16.12
CA VAL A 278 4.98 34.85 -16.59
C VAL A 278 4.25 33.73 -15.84
N ASP A 279 2.93 33.88 -15.68
CA ASP A 279 2.06 32.83 -15.15
C ASP A 279 2.07 31.62 -16.09
N ARG A 280 2.44 30.46 -15.56
CA ARG A 280 2.64 29.23 -16.34
C ARG A 280 1.43 28.32 -16.28
N ARG A 281 1.16 27.64 -17.40
CA ARG A 281 0.13 26.59 -17.48
C ARG A 281 0.76 25.23 -17.22
N VAL A 282 0.39 24.59 -16.12
CA VAL A 282 0.96 23.31 -15.70
C VAL A 282 -0.07 22.20 -15.84
N THR A 283 0.33 21.09 -16.46
CA THR A 283 -0.44 19.85 -16.51
C THR A 283 0.03 18.90 -15.43
N LEU A 284 -0.90 18.43 -14.59
CA LEU A 284 -0.64 17.46 -13.53
C LEU A 284 -1.23 16.11 -13.90
N TYR A 285 -0.40 15.07 -13.91
CA TYR A 285 -0.83 13.70 -14.16
C TYR A 285 -0.81 12.91 -12.86
N GLY A 286 -1.81 12.08 -12.64
CA GLY A 286 -1.84 11.19 -11.49
C GLY A 286 -3.14 10.40 -11.37
N TYR A 287 -3.19 9.52 -10.39
CA TYR A 287 -4.39 8.76 -10.09
C TYR A 287 -5.35 9.57 -9.24
N LEU A 288 -6.59 9.70 -9.69
CA LEU A 288 -7.68 10.25 -8.89
C LEU A 288 -8.03 9.31 -7.73
N ARG A 289 -8.22 9.88 -6.54
CA ARG A 289 -8.51 9.18 -5.29
C ARG A 289 -9.71 9.82 -4.59
N GLY A 290 -10.35 9.04 -3.73
CA GLY A 290 -11.51 9.49 -2.97
C GLY A 290 -12.77 9.48 -3.82
N THR A 291 -13.38 10.64 -4.03
CA THR A 291 -14.59 10.81 -4.85
C THR A 291 -14.29 11.29 -6.27
N HIS A 292 -15.30 11.32 -7.14
CA HIS A 292 -15.14 11.81 -8.51
C HIS A 292 -14.85 13.32 -8.57
N LEU A 293 -13.98 13.70 -9.51
CA LEU A 293 -13.64 15.09 -9.81
C LEU A 293 -14.60 15.64 -10.89
N LYS A 294 -15.06 16.89 -10.75
CA LYS A 294 -15.91 17.56 -11.75
C LYS A 294 -15.11 18.67 -12.47
N PRO A 295 -15.31 18.86 -13.78
CA PRO A 295 -14.72 19.99 -14.52
C PRO A 295 -15.08 21.34 -13.87
N GLY A 296 -14.14 22.29 -13.85
CA GLY A 296 -14.35 23.62 -13.27
C GLY A 296 -14.37 23.71 -11.74
N MET A 297 -14.09 22.60 -11.03
CA MET A 297 -13.89 22.66 -9.58
C MET A 297 -12.64 23.46 -9.21
N LYS A 298 -12.72 24.18 -8.09
CA LYS A 298 -11.55 24.81 -7.47
C LYS A 298 -10.66 23.72 -6.85
N MET A 299 -9.36 23.81 -7.10
CA MET A 299 -8.35 22.89 -6.60
C MET A 299 -7.38 23.63 -5.69
N HIS A 300 -7.02 23.02 -4.56
CA HIS A 300 -5.96 23.52 -3.70
C HIS A 300 -4.71 22.64 -3.91
N ILE A 301 -3.63 23.26 -4.37
CA ILE A 301 -2.32 22.61 -4.48
C ILE A 301 -1.55 22.93 -3.20
N ALA A 302 -1.23 21.90 -2.44
CA ALA A 302 -0.49 22.05 -1.19
C ALA A 302 0.85 22.76 -1.43
N GLY A 303 1.09 23.87 -0.73
CA GLY A 303 2.28 24.70 -0.86
C GLY A 303 2.27 25.74 -1.99
N ALA A 304 1.39 25.62 -2.99
CA ALA A 304 1.29 26.60 -4.09
C ALA A 304 0.08 27.54 -3.96
N GLY A 305 -1.06 27.02 -3.48
CA GLY A 305 -2.27 27.81 -3.25
C GLY A 305 -3.49 27.29 -3.98
N ASP A 306 -4.44 28.19 -4.21
CA ASP A 306 -5.77 27.93 -4.73
C ASP A 306 -5.85 28.25 -6.22
N PHE A 307 -6.26 27.27 -7.03
CA PHE A 307 -6.34 27.42 -8.49
C PHE A 307 -7.69 26.94 -9.02
N TYR A 308 -8.08 27.45 -10.19
CA TYR A 308 -9.18 26.90 -10.96
C TYR A 308 -8.67 25.92 -11.98
N MET A 309 -9.41 24.83 -12.16
CA MET A 309 -9.07 23.80 -13.12
C MET A 309 -9.55 24.19 -14.51
N ASP A 310 -8.61 24.26 -15.45
CA ASP A 310 -8.87 24.64 -16.85
C ASP A 310 -9.55 23.49 -17.63
N SER A 311 -8.92 22.30 -17.63
CA SER A 311 -9.48 21.10 -18.26
C SER A 311 -9.14 19.82 -17.50
N VAL A 312 -9.95 18.77 -17.69
CA VAL A 312 -9.71 17.42 -17.15
C VAL A 312 -9.93 16.40 -18.24
N THR A 313 -8.92 15.56 -18.45
CA THR A 313 -8.96 14.48 -19.43
C THR A 313 -8.60 13.17 -18.75
N ALA A 314 -9.45 12.16 -18.89
CA ALA A 314 -9.14 10.82 -18.43
C ALA A 314 -8.17 10.14 -19.41
N MET A 315 -7.06 9.60 -18.90
CA MET A 315 -6.06 8.90 -19.70
C MET A 315 -6.08 7.39 -19.42
N PRO A 316 -5.60 6.56 -20.37
CA PRO A 316 -5.36 5.14 -20.12
C PRO A 316 -4.40 4.92 -18.96
N ASP A 317 -4.66 3.89 -18.17
CA ASP A 317 -3.90 3.56 -16.97
C ASP A 317 -2.50 3.00 -17.32
N PRO A 318 -1.40 3.60 -16.85
CA PRO A 318 -0.05 3.14 -17.18
C PRO A 318 0.33 1.84 -16.45
N CYS A 319 -0.36 1.50 -15.36
CA CYS A 319 -0.18 0.27 -14.60
C CYS A 319 -1.50 -0.49 -14.52
N ASN A 320 -2.01 -0.95 -15.65
CA ASN A 320 -3.25 -1.73 -15.67
C ASN A 320 -3.12 -3.01 -14.83
N VAL A 321 -4.15 -3.32 -14.04
CA VAL A 321 -4.18 -4.60 -13.32
C VAL A 321 -4.72 -5.71 -14.21
N PRO A 322 -4.11 -6.91 -14.19
CA PRO A 322 -4.67 -8.08 -14.85
C PRO A 322 -5.91 -8.54 -14.06
N SER A 323 -7.07 -7.95 -14.36
CA SER A 323 -8.30 -8.13 -13.57
C SER A 323 -8.54 -9.59 -13.15
N SER A 324 -8.83 -9.82 -11.86
CA SER A 324 -9.21 -11.15 -11.37
C SER A 324 -10.62 -11.56 -11.80
N LYS A 325 -11.46 -10.57 -12.15
CA LYS A 325 -12.80 -10.77 -12.69
C LYS A 325 -12.72 -11.27 -14.13
N LYS A 326 -13.64 -12.17 -14.48
CA LYS A 326 -13.73 -12.90 -15.75
C LYS A 326 -13.32 -11.99 -16.92
N GLY A 327 -12.36 -12.42 -17.73
CA GLY A 327 -12.22 -11.83 -19.06
C GLY A 327 -13.52 -12.04 -19.82
N ALA A 328 -13.80 -11.18 -20.81
CA ALA A 328 -14.95 -11.34 -21.71
C ALA A 328 -15.05 -12.78 -22.28
N ASP A 329 -13.91 -13.46 -22.43
CA ASP A 329 -13.77 -14.83 -22.95
C ASP A 329 -14.01 -15.98 -21.95
N GLY A 330 -14.43 -15.72 -20.71
CA GLY A 330 -14.79 -16.80 -19.77
C GLY A 330 -13.64 -17.73 -19.31
N THR A 331 -12.40 -17.45 -19.71
CA THR A 331 -11.23 -18.25 -19.33
C THR A 331 -10.84 -18.07 -17.86
N VAL A 332 -10.59 -19.20 -17.17
CA VAL A 332 -10.21 -19.24 -15.75
C VAL A 332 -8.82 -18.66 -15.57
N LYS A 333 -8.72 -17.40 -15.12
CA LYS A 333 -7.43 -16.73 -14.90
C LYS A 333 -6.67 -17.31 -13.68
N LYS A 334 -5.46 -17.83 -13.93
CA LYS A 334 -4.50 -18.43 -12.95
C LYS A 334 -4.35 -17.63 -11.66
N LYS A 335 -4.42 -18.21 -10.45
CA LYS A 335 -4.35 -17.46 -9.17
C LYS A 335 -3.07 -16.62 -8.94
N HIS A 336 -1.97 -16.95 -9.61
CA HIS A 336 -0.69 -16.26 -9.48
C HIS A 336 -0.53 -15.12 -10.47
N LEU A 337 0.17 -14.05 -10.05
CA LEU A 337 0.59 -12.95 -10.92
C LEU A 337 1.79 -13.41 -11.76
N THR A 338 1.75 -13.19 -13.07
CA THR A 338 2.90 -13.51 -13.94
C THR A 338 3.85 -12.31 -13.99
N GLN A 339 5.12 -12.55 -14.38
CA GLN A 339 6.10 -11.47 -14.48
C GLN A 339 5.76 -10.44 -15.58
N LYS A 340 4.99 -10.83 -16.60
CA LYS A 340 4.51 -9.87 -17.61
C LYS A 340 3.51 -8.88 -17.03
N ASP A 341 2.78 -9.30 -15.99
CA ASP A 341 1.77 -8.47 -15.35
C ASP A 341 2.35 -7.59 -14.21
N THR A 342 3.62 -7.77 -13.85
CA THR A 342 4.28 -6.95 -12.82
C THR A 342 4.81 -5.66 -13.44
N LEU A 343 3.91 -4.68 -13.62
CA LEU A 343 4.25 -3.37 -14.17
C LEU A 343 4.81 -2.44 -13.09
N LEU A 344 5.66 -1.52 -13.53
CA LEU A 344 6.31 -0.47 -12.76
C LEU A 344 6.06 0.86 -13.47
N TYR A 345 5.56 1.85 -12.74
CA TYR A 345 5.40 3.22 -13.22
C TYR A 345 5.99 4.19 -12.21
N ALA A 346 7.06 4.86 -12.61
CA ALA A 346 7.76 5.85 -11.79
C ALA A 346 8.38 6.90 -12.73
N PRO A 347 7.61 7.87 -13.21
CA PRO A 347 8.05 8.80 -14.26
C PRO A 347 9.17 9.76 -13.80
N MET A 348 9.29 10.03 -12.49
CA MET A 348 10.36 10.88 -11.93
C MET A 348 11.57 10.11 -11.38
N SER A 349 11.49 8.78 -11.31
CA SER A 349 12.59 7.95 -10.82
C SER A 349 13.34 7.29 -11.99
N ASP A 350 14.57 6.87 -11.73
CA ASP A 350 15.33 6.08 -12.70
C ASP A 350 14.73 4.67 -12.85
N VAL A 351 14.10 4.41 -14.00
CA VAL A 351 13.56 3.10 -14.36
C VAL A 351 14.35 2.52 -15.51
N GLY A 352 15.19 1.52 -15.20
CA GLY A 352 15.93 0.80 -16.24
C GLY A 352 17.09 1.61 -16.82
N ASN A 353 17.73 2.44 -16.00
CA ASN A 353 18.84 3.32 -16.34
C ASN A 353 18.44 4.49 -17.24
N ILE A 354 17.19 4.93 -17.17
CA ILE A 354 16.67 6.08 -17.90
C ILE A 354 16.06 7.01 -16.86
N MET A 355 16.59 8.23 -16.80
CA MET A 355 16.09 9.31 -15.97
C MET A 355 15.52 10.41 -16.87
N TYR A 356 14.27 10.79 -16.62
CA TYR A 356 13.62 11.90 -17.29
C TYR A 356 13.79 13.15 -16.43
N ASP A 357 14.34 14.20 -17.01
CA ASP A 357 14.25 15.57 -16.51
C ASP A 357 13.26 16.36 -17.36
N LYS A 358 13.03 17.63 -17.03
CA LYS A 358 12.05 18.49 -17.73
C LYS A 358 12.27 18.54 -19.24
N ASP A 359 13.52 18.75 -19.66
CA ASP A 359 13.88 19.01 -21.05
C ASP A 359 14.87 17.97 -21.62
N ALA A 360 15.35 17.05 -20.78
CA ALA A 360 16.40 16.11 -21.14
C ALA A 360 16.11 14.69 -20.64
N MET A 361 16.64 13.70 -21.35
CA MET A 361 16.62 12.29 -20.96
C MET A 361 18.04 11.81 -20.74
N TYR A 362 18.36 11.39 -19.52
CA TYR A 362 19.65 10.86 -19.15
C TYR A 362 19.61 9.33 -19.19
N ILE A 363 20.54 8.71 -19.90
CA ILE A 363 20.64 7.25 -20.02
C ILE A 363 21.96 6.80 -19.42
N ASN A 364 21.89 6.01 -18.34
CA ASN A 364 23.06 5.49 -17.64
C ASN A 364 23.51 4.17 -18.28
N LEU A 365 24.51 4.26 -19.14
CA LEU A 365 25.12 3.10 -19.79
C LEU A 365 26.37 2.67 -19.01
N SER A 366 26.46 1.38 -18.66
CA SER A 366 27.66 0.83 -18.02
C SER A 366 28.88 0.81 -18.96
N GLN A 367 28.63 0.79 -20.27
CA GLN A 367 29.65 0.78 -21.31
C GLN A 367 29.20 1.68 -22.46
N LEU A 368 30.10 2.56 -22.89
CA LEU A 368 29.85 3.57 -23.90
C LEU A 368 30.71 3.22 -25.13
N ASN A 369 30.08 2.63 -26.14
CA ASN A 369 30.82 1.94 -27.22
C ASN A 369 30.99 2.78 -28.49
N TYR A 370 30.04 3.68 -28.80
CA TYR A 370 29.94 4.29 -30.14
C TYR A 370 30.03 5.82 -30.15
N THR A 371 29.72 6.48 -29.03
CA THR A 371 29.72 7.94 -28.92
C THR A 371 31.13 8.46 -28.66
N ASN A 372 31.50 9.55 -29.35
CA ASN A 372 32.77 10.20 -29.11
C ASN A 372 32.72 10.96 -27.77
N PRO A 373 33.64 10.71 -26.81
CA PRO A 373 33.59 11.37 -25.51
C PRO A 373 33.80 12.89 -25.53
N ASP A 374 34.29 13.44 -26.64
CA ASP A 374 34.58 14.88 -26.76
C ASP A 374 33.37 15.69 -27.27
N THR A 375 32.22 15.08 -27.57
CA THR A 375 31.02 15.81 -28.07
C THR A 375 30.23 16.55 -26.99
N GLY A 376 30.63 16.43 -25.71
CA GLY A 376 29.95 17.11 -24.59
C GLY A 376 28.64 16.46 -24.13
N ASP A 377 28.21 15.39 -24.81
CA ASP A 377 26.99 14.63 -24.48
C ASP A 377 27.16 13.68 -23.29
N ILE A 378 28.39 13.52 -22.79
CA ILE A 378 28.70 12.66 -21.65
C ILE A 378 28.83 13.53 -20.40
N VAL A 379 27.90 13.32 -19.47
CA VAL A 379 28.02 13.87 -18.11
C VAL A 379 28.85 12.89 -17.26
N PRO A 380 29.99 13.29 -16.70
CA PRO A 380 30.77 12.43 -15.80
C PRO A 380 30.01 12.23 -14.47
N ASP A 381 29.97 10.99 -13.98
CA ASP A 381 29.40 10.67 -12.66
C ASP A 381 30.28 11.26 -11.54
N GLU A 382 29.76 12.23 -10.77
CA GLU A 382 30.47 12.85 -9.63
C GLU A 382 30.40 12.03 -8.32
N GLN A 383 29.81 10.82 -8.31
CA GLN A 383 29.40 10.12 -7.07
C GLN A 383 30.28 8.96 -6.57
N ASP A 384 31.52 8.79 -7.04
CA ASP A 384 32.45 7.78 -6.47
C ASP A 384 33.75 8.40 -5.93
N PRO A 385 33.82 8.77 -4.63
CA PRO A 385 35.05 9.28 -4.01
C PRO A 385 36.14 8.19 -3.79
N ASP A 386 35.82 6.90 -3.92
CA ASP A 386 36.77 5.78 -3.75
C ASP A 386 37.48 5.37 -5.07
N ALA A 387 37.20 6.05 -6.19
CA ALA A 387 37.86 5.79 -7.48
C ALA A 387 39.09 6.68 -7.74
N ALA A 388 39.58 7.42 -6.74
CA ALA A 388 40.64 8.41 -6.90
C ALA A 388 42.08 7.83 -6.94
N GLU A 389 42.28 6.52 -6.76
CA GLU A 389 43.60 5.89 -6.88
C GLU A 389 43.59 4.72 -7.86
N GLY A 390 43.34 5.03 -9.13
CA GLY A 390 43.53 4.11 -10.23
C GLY A 390 43.62 4.89 -11.53
N THR A 391 44.80 4.96 -12.12
CA THR A 391 45.02 5.50 -13.47
C THR A 391 44.07 4.81 -14.46
N GLY A 392 43.02 5.51 -14.85
CA GLY A 392 42.05 5.06 -15.84
C GLY A 392 40.84 5.98 -15.86
N LYS A 393 40.70 6.78 -16.92
CA LYS A 393 39.50 7.56 -17.22
C LYS A 393 38.25 6.70 -16.96
N THR A 394 37.38 7.17 -16.07
CA THR A 394 36.07 6.59 -15.80
C THR A 394 35.26 6.58 -17.09
N GLY A 395 34.83 5.38 -17.48
CA GLY A 395 34.39 5.04 -18.84
C GLY A 395 35.41 4.09 -19.47
N THR A 396 35.34 2.81 -19.12
CA THR A 396 36.21 1.76 -19.66
C THR A 396 36.07 1.72 -21.19
N ARG A 397 36.97 2.37 -21.93
CA ARG A 397 37.20 2.12 -23.36
C ARG A 397 37.66 0.67 -23.49
N ILE A 398 36.74 -0.26 -23.72
CA ILE A 398 37.09 -1.60 -24.19
C ILE A 398 36.93 -1.58 -25.70
N GLY A 399 38.04 -1.29 -26.37
CA GLY A 399 38.16 -1.43 -27.82
C GLY A 399 38.87 -0.25 -28.44
N LEU A 400 40.06 -0.51 -28.98
CA LEU A 400 40.48 0.16 -30.21
C LEU A 400 39.31 0.07 -31.18
N GLY A 401 38.82 1.22 -31.64
CA GLY A 401 37.62 1.32 -32.48
C GLY A 401 37.77 0.38 -33.67
N GLY A 402 36.89 -0.63 -33.76
CA GLY A 402 36.73 -1.33 -35.01
C GLY A 402 36.26 -0.35 -36.08
N GLU A 403 36.46 -0.70 -37.35
CA GLU A 403 36.04 0.09 -38.51
C GLU A 403 34.59 0.62 -38.39
N GLY A 404 33.68 -0.19 -37.82
CA GLY A 404 32.30 0.23 -37.56
C GLY A 404 32.13 1.32 -36.50
N VAL A 405 32.97 1.37 -35.46
CA VAL A 405 32.92 2.44 -34.45
C VAL A 405 33.44 3.75 -35.04
N GLU A 406 34.52 3.68 -35.80
CA GLU A 406 35.08 4.85 -36.49
C GLU A 406 34.12 5.38 -37.56
N MET A 407 33.46 4.48 -38.31
CA MET A 407 32.41 4.85 -39.26
C MET A 407 31.27 5.62 -38.57
N VAL A 408 30.74 5.13 -37.44
CA VAL A 408 29.65 5.80 -36.71
C VAL A 408 30.10 7.15 -36.16
N GLN A 409 31.30 7.24 -35.58
CA GLN A 409 31.84 8.51 -35.09
C GLN A 409 32.10 9.50 -36.24
N SER A 410 32.51 9.02 -37.40
CA SER A 410 32.68 9.86 -38.59
C SER A 410 31.33 10.40 -39.07
N MET A 411 30.28 9.57 -39.06
CA MET A 411 28.92 9.96 -39.42
C MET A 411 28.33 10.98 -38.45
N GLN A 412 28.59 10.84 -37.15
CA GLN A 412 28.15 11.80 -36.13
C GLN A 412 28.74 13.20 -36.32
N LYS A 413 29.92 13.31 -36.94
CA LYS A 413 30.58 14.59 -37.24
C LYS A 413 30.15 15.19 -38.58
N MET A 414 29.31 14.51 -39.36
CA MET A 414 28.88 15.01 -40.67
C MET A 414 27.75 16.02 -40.49
N ASP A 415 28.00 17.28 -40.84
CA ASP A 415 27.01 18.37 -40.86
C ASP A 415 26.19 18.43 -42.17
N VAL A 416 26.54 17.59 -43.16
CA VAL A 416 25.96 17.65 -44.51
C VAL A 416 24.94 16.52 -44.69
N GLY A 417 23.78 16.85 -45.23
CA GLY A 417 22.75 15.87 -45.57
C GLY A 417 23.26 14.83 -46.58
N LEU A 418 22.86 13.57 -46.39
CA LEU A 418 23.24 12.45 -47.29
C LEU A 418 22.94 12.76 -48.76
N ASP A 419 21.84 13.48 -49.02
CA ASP A 419 21.38 13.85 -50.36
C ASP A 419 22.31 14.84 -51.08
N GLU A 420 22.98 15.73 -50.35
CA GLU A 420 23.94 16.69 -50.95
C GLU A 420 25.24 16.00 -51.33
N ARG A 421 25.62 14.96 -50.58
CA ARG A 421 26.80 14.13 -50.86
C ARG A 421 26.61 13.20 -52.05
N LEU A 422 25.41 12.62 -52.19
CA LEU A 422 25.06 11.75 -53.32
C LEU A 422 24.95 12.50 -54.66
N LYS A 423 24.74 13.82 -54.64
CA LYS A 423 24.79 14.66 -55.85
C LYS A 423 26.21 15.06 -56.26
N GLY A 424 27.18 14.93 -55.36
CA GLY A 424 28.60 15.25 -55.59
C GLY A 424 29.49 14.04 -55.91
N ALA A 425 28.94 12.82 -55.86
CA ALA A 425 29.56 11.57 -56.29
C ALA A 425 28.97 11.12 -57.62
#